data_AF-A0A930FYU8-F1
#
_entry.id   AF-A0A930FYU8-F1
#
_cell.length_a   1.000
_cell.length_b   1.000
_cell.length_c   1.000
_cell.angle_alpha   90.00
_cell.angle_beta   90.00
_cell.angle_gamma   90.00
#
_symmetry.space_group_name_H-M   'P 1'
#
loop_
_entity.id
_entity.type
_entity.pdbx_description
1 polymer ?
#
loop_
_entity_poly.entity_id
_entity_poly.type
_entity_poly.pdbx_seq_one_letter_code
_entity_poly.pdbx_strand_id
1 'polypeptide(L)'
;MKIHQAASVISLALLATVAQAEEMNISDLPATRVADSTPRLAYGQMIHYGGKTVFSPCRDRSFTQFEDASRDGYIGKVLDQLGLSAGKKLYVEVLGIREGDALKATDLNFAQTDGRCQMPGGKAEVWRASGNEPAWVLAFGAEFVQVKRSGQPEVVVPAAPLTLAPGLATFSASKDSQNLSLRFERKLCHDTMANVVFGWTARVTVNGETLNGCAWQR
;
A
#
# COMPACT_ATOMS: atom_id res chain seq x y z
N MET A 1 -6.04 -70.06 -63.21
CA MET A 1 -6.87 -68.90 -62.86
C MET A 1 -8.13 -69.40 -62.14
N LYS A 2 -8.10 -69.45 -60.81
CA LYS A 2 -9.23 -69.51 -59.86
C LYS A 2 -8.63 -69.66 -58.45
N ILE A 3 -9.09 -68.77 -57.57
CA ILE A 3 -8.56 -68.44 -56.25
C ILE A 3 -9.26 -69.33 -55.22
N HIS A 4 -8.52 -69.92 -54.27
CA HIS A 4 -9.08 -70.29 -52.97
C HIS A 4 -8.14 -69.84 -51.85
N GLN A 5 -8.73 -69.01 -50.99
CA GLN A 5 -8.12 -68.19 -49.97
C GLN A 5 -7.67 -69.04 -48.79
N ALA A 6 -6.46 -68.77 -48.29
CA ALA A 6 -6.00 -69.24 -46.99
C ALA A 6 -6.77 -68.47 -45.89
N ALA A 7 -7.37 -69.21 -44.97
CA ALA A 7 -8.00 -68.67 -43.78
C ALA A 7 -6.92 -68.06 -42.87
N SER A 8 -6.94 -66.74 -42.71
CA SER A 8 -6.16 -66.03 -41.71
C SER A 8 -7.07 -65.73 -40.53
N VAL A 9 -6.81 -66.36 -39.39
CA VAL A 9 -7.54 -66.13 -38.14
C VAL A 9 -7.02 -64.83 -37.54
N ILE A 10 -7.79 -63.74 -37.70
CA ILE A 10 -7.55 -62.48 -36.99
C ILE A 10 -8.35 -62.56 -35.69
N SER A 11 -7.66 -62.89 -34.59
CA SER A 11 -8.17 -62.66 -33.24
C SER A 11 -7.95 -61.20 -32.87
N LEU A 12 -9.03 -60.41 -32.88
CA LEU A 12 -9.07 -59.07 -32.29
C LEU A 12 -9.95 -59.15 -31.04
N ALA A 13 -9.36 -59.01 -29.85
CA ALA A 13 -10.13 -58.73 -28.64
C ALA A 13 -9.31 -57.90 -27.64
N LEU A 14 -9.88 -56.72 -27.36
CA LEU A 14 -9.39 -55.60 -26.57
C LEU A 14 -8.86 -55.98 -25.18
N LEU A 15 -7.67 -55.47 -24.84
CA LEU A 15 -7.28 -55.24 -23.46
C LEU A 15 -7.95 -53.94 -22.98
N ALA A 16 -9.00 -54.07 -22.18
CA ALA A 16 -9.54 -52.95 -21.41
C ALA A 16 -8.57 -52.64 -20.27
N THR A 17 -7.69 -51.65 -20.45
CA THR A 17 -6.97 -51.05 -19.33
C THR A 17 -7.96 -50.26 -18.49
N VAL A 18 -8.38 -50.82 -17.37
CA VAL A 18 -9.08 -50.07 -16.33
C VAL A 18 -8.04 -49.15 -15.70
N ALA A 19 -8.03 -47.88 -16.12
CA ALA A 19 -7.35 -46.84 -15.38
C ALA A 19 -8.08 -46.71 -14.05
N GLN A 20 -7.47 -47.20 -12.96
CA GLN A 20 -7.92 -46.89 -11.62
C GLN A 20 -7.66 -45.39 -11.42
N ALA A 21 -8.72 -44.58 -11.50
CA ALA A 21 -8.70 -43.26 -10.92
C ALA A 21 -8.70 -43.48 -9.39
N GLU A 22 -7.56 -43.30 -8.74
CA GLU A 22 -7.53 -43.17 -7.29
C GLU A 22 -8.38 -41.94 -6.93
N GLU A 23 -9.42 -42.16 -6.13
CA GLU A 23 -10.25 -41.09 -5.59
C GLU A 23 -9.38 -40.22 -4.68
N MET A 24 -8.91 -39.08 -5.19
CA MET A 24 -8.25 -38.08 -4.36
C MET A 24 -9.25 -37.57 -3.33
N ASN A 25 -9.02 -37.91 -2.07
CA ASN A 25 -9.86 -37.46 -0.97
C ASN A 25 -9.62 -35.94 -0.78
N ILE A 26 -10.69 -35.15 -0.63
CA ILE A 26 -10.61 -33.70 -0.37
C ILE A 26 -9.73 -33.41 0.87
N SER A 27 -9.64 -34.39 1.76
CA SER A 27 -8.84 -34.38 2.99
C SER A 27 -7.32 -34.44 2.74
N ASP A 28 -6.88 -34.87 1.56
CA ASP A 28 -5.46 -34.93 1.15
C ASP A 28 -5.00 -33.65 0.44
N LEU A 29 -5.90 -32.69 0.21
CA LEU A 29 -5.52 -31.36 -0.24
C LEU A 29 -4.80 -30.64 0.90
N PRO A 30 -3.63 -30.02 0.64
CA PRO A 30 -2.93 -29.26 1.67
C PRO A 30 -3.88 -28.20 2.22
N ALA A 31 -3.99 -28.12 3.55
CA ALA A 31 -4.82 -27.14 4.24
C ALA A 31 -4.62 -25.77 3.58
N THR A 32 -5.70 -25.19 3.06
CA THR A 32 -5.69 -23.88 2.42
C THR A 32 -4.95 -22.93 3.34
N ARG A 33 -3.79 -22.40 2.92
CA ARG A 33 -3.02 -21.47 3.75
C ARG A 33 -3.99 -20.42 4.26
N VAL A 34 -4.04 -20.24 5.58
CA VAL A 34 -4.84 -19.18 6.20
C VAL A 34 -4.47 -17.88 5.49
N ALA A 35 -5.46 -17.23 4.89
CA ALA A 35 -5.24 -16.00 4.16
C ALA A 35 -4.64 -14.96 5.12
N ASP A 36 -3.49 -14.39 4.76
CA ASP A 36 -2.88 -13.31 5.52
C ASP A 36 -3.83 -12.10 5.49
N SER A 37 -4.41 -11.80 6.65
CA SER A 37 -5.36 -10.69 6.85
C SER A 37 -4.69 -9.44 7.39
N THR A 38 -3.36 -9.42 7.50
CA THR A 38 -2.61 -8.26 7.96
C THR A 38 -2.60 -7.19 6.86
N PRO A 39 -3.14 -5.98 7.10
CA PRO A 39 -3.05 -4.90 6.13
C PRO A 39 -1.59 -4.54 5.86
N ARG A 40 -1.21 -4.48 4.57
CA ARG A 40 0.12 -4.09 4.11
C ARG A 40 0.01 -2.83 3.26
N LEU A 41 1.09 -2.06 3.21
CA LEU A 41 1.17 -0.90 2.33
C LEU A 41 1.20 -1.36 0.88
N ALA A 42 0.17 -0.99 0.12
CA ALA A 42 0.10 -1.11 -1.32
C ALA A 42 0.22 0.29 -1.94
N TYR A 43 1.04 0.42 -2.98
CA TYR A 43 1.32 1.69 -3.63
C TYR A 43 1.30 1.53 -5.15
N GLY A 44 0.66 2.46 -5.84
CA GLY A 44 0.29 2.26 -7.23
C GLY A 44 -0.41 3.44 -7.83
N GLN A 45 -0.83 3.27 -9.08
CA GLN A 45 -1.65 4.22 -9.79
C GLN A 45 -3.11 3.78 -9.75
N MET A 46 -4.03 4.73 -9.55
CA MET A 46 -5.47 4.50 -9.60
C MET A 46 -6.08 5.24 -10.78
N ILE A 47 -7.01 4.56 -11.45
CA ILE A 47 -7.86 5.12 -12.50
C ILE A 47 -9.30 4.68 -12.29
N HIS A 48 -10.24 5.51 -12.71
CA HIS A 48 -11.63 5.12 -12.85
C HIS A 48 -11.92 4.81 -14.32
N TYR A 49 -12.35 3.58 -14.62
CA TYR A 49 -12.63 3.13 -15.98
C TYR A 49 -13.80 2.15 -16.00
N GLY A 50 -14.76 2.36 -16.91
CA GLY A 50 -15.92 1.47 -17.07
C GLY A 50 -16.76 1.29 -15.81
N GLY A 51 -16.90 2.36 -15.00
CA GLY A 51 -17.63 2.33 -13.73
C GLY A 51 -16.91 1.61 -12.59
N LYS A 52 -15.64 1.23 -12.78
CA LYS A 52 -14.81 0.56 -11.78
C LYS A 52 -13.57 1.37 -11.44
N THR A 53 -13.14 1.29 -10.20
CA THR A 53 -11.82 1.76 -9.79
C THR A 53 -10.81 0.63 -9.94
N VAL A 54 -9.75 0.90 -10.67
CA VAL A 54 -8.67 -0.06 -10.93
C VAL A 54 -7.39 0.47 -10.31
N PHE A 55 -6.71 -0.41 -9.56
CA PHE A 55 -5.39 -0.15 -9.01
C PHE A 55 -4.34 -0.91 -9.81
N SER A 56 -3.28 -0.20 -10.23
CA SER A 56 -2.11 -0.76 -10.90
C SER A 56 -0.90 -0.59 -9.97
N PRO A 57 -0.40 -1.66 -9.34
CA PRO A 57 0.75 -1.59 -8.46
C PRO A 57 1.98 -1.03 -9.18
N CYS A 58 2.76 -0.22 -8.47
CA CYS A 58 3.99 0.27 -9.05
C CYS A 58 5.00 -0.88 -9.27
N ARG A 59 5.59 -0.94 -10.46
CA ARG A 59 6.57 -1.95 -10.93
C ARG A 59 6.00 -3.33 -11.27
N ASP A 60 4.69 -3.50 -11.26
CA ASP A 60 4.07 -4.63 -11.95
C ASP A 60 3.10 -4.12 -13.03
N ARG A 61 2.82 -4.97 -14.01
CA ARG A 61 1.83 -4.68 -15.06
C ARG A 61 0.48 -5.32 -14.76
N SER A 62 0.25 -5.68 -13.50
CA SER A 62 -1.02 -6.22 -13.06
C SER A 62 -2.01 -5.09 -12.84
N PHE A 63 -3.28 -5.47 -12.92
CA PHE A 63 -4.40 -4.63 -12.55
C PHE A 63 -5.23 -5.41 -11.55
N THR A 64 -5.66 -4.74 -10.50
CA THR A 64 -6.49 -5.33 -9.45
C THR A 64 -7.70 -4.43 -9.25
N GLN A 65 -8.85 -5.04 -8.99
CA GLN A 65 -10.03 -4.28 -8.60
C GLN A 65 -9.72 -3.58 -7.28
N PHE A 66 -10.09 -2.31 -7.16
CA PHE A 66 -9.98 -1.60 -5.89
C PHE A 66 -11.31 -1.63 -5.16
N GLU A 67 -11.27 -1.98 -3.88
CA GLU A 67 -12.43 -1.98 -3.01
C GLU A 67 -12.14 -1.12 -1.78
N ASP A 68 -13.01 -0.16 -1.52
CA ASP A 68 -12.95 0.65 -0.31
C ASP A 68 -13.60 -0.11 0.84
N ALA A 69 -12.75 -0.68 1.71
CA ALA A 69 -13.14 -1.34 2.94
C ALA A 69 -12.95 -0.44 4.18
N SER A 70 -12.73 0.87 3.97
CA SER A 70 -12.61 1.84 5.05
C SER A 70 -13.97 2.19 5.65
N ARG A 71 -13.96 2.66 6.90
CA ARG A 71 -15.19 3.08 7.58
C ARG A 71 -15.89 4.17 6.77
N ASP A 72 -17.18 4.00 6.53
CA ASP A 72 -18.03 4.95 5.80
C ASP A 72 -17.55 5.23 4.36
N GLY A 73 -16.67 4.40 3.79
CA GLY A 73 -16.12 4.58 2.44
C GLY A 73 -15.35 5.89 2.26
N TYR A 74 -14.54 6.28 3.26
CA TYR A 74 -13.87 7.58 3.23
C TYR A 74 -12.76 7.65 2.19
N ILE A 75 -12.10 6.53 1.87
CA ILE A 75 -11.00 6.51 0.90
C ILE A 75 -11.55 6.89 -0.48
N GLY A 76 -12.65 6.30 -0.93
CA GLY A 76 -13.32 6.63 -2.17
C GLY A 76 -13.67 8.12 -2.25
N LYS A 77 -14.25 8.67 -1.18
CA LYS A 77 -14.58 10.11 -1.10
C LYS A 77 -13.36 11.01 -1.27
N VAL A 78 -12.22 10.65 -0.65
CA VAL A 78 -10.96 11.40 -0.79
C VAL A 78 -10.41 11.31 -2.22
N LEU A 79 -10.43 10.12 -2.81
CA LEU A 79 -9.96 9.92 -4.18
C LEU A 79 -10.84 10.68 -5.19
N ASP A 80 -12.14 10.74 -4.96
CA ASP A 80 -13.07 11.53 -5.77
C ASP A 80 -12.84 13.03 -5.64
N GLN A 81 -12.54 13.53 -4.43
CA GLN A 81 -12.12 14.92 -4.23
C GLN A 81 -10.85 15.27 -5.02
N LEU A 82 -9.92 14.32 -5.16
CA LEU A 82 -8.74 14.48 -6.01
C LEU A 82 -9.06 14.38 -7.51
N GLY A 83 -10.28 13.95 -7.88
CA GLY A 83 -10.79 13.90 -9.25
C GLY A 83 -10.76 12.52 -9.89
N LEU A 84 -10.64 11.44 -9.12
CA LEU A 84 -10.61 10.07 -9.66
C LEU A 84 -11.84 9.75 -10.53
N SER A 85 -13.06 9.98 -10.01
CA SER A 85 -14.30 9.81 -10.77
C SER A 85 -14.44 10.75 -11.97
N ALA A 86 -13.71 11.87 -11.99
CA ALA A 86 -13.62 12.76 -13.16
C ALA A 86 -12.60 12.27 -14.21
N GLY A 87 -12.05 11.06 -14.05
CA GLY A 87 -11.09 10.45 -14.97
C GLY A 87 -9.63 10.82 -14.71
N LYS A 88 -9.33 11.54 -13.63
CA LYS A 88 -7.93 11.82 -13.28
C LYS A 88 -7.22 10.56 -12.83
N LYS A 89 -5.94 10.47 -13.17
CA LYS A 89 -5.05 9.42 -12.70
C LYS A 89 -4.39 9.86 -11.40
N LEU A 90 -4.49 9.02 -10.38
CA LEU A 90 -3.91 9.29 -9.07
C LEU A 90 -2.73 8.37 -8.79
N TYR A 91 -1.73 8.85 -8.06
CA TYR A 91 -0.82 7.98 -7.33
C TYR A 91 -1.33 7.85 -5.90
N VAL A 92 -1.39 6.62 -5.40
CA VAL A 92 -2.02 6.30 -4.13
C VAL A 92 -1.21 5.25 -3.39
N GLU A 93 -1.06 5.47 -2.08
CA GLU A 93 -0.55 4.53 -1.10
C GLU A 93 -1.64 4.25 -0.06
N VAL A 94 -2.04 2.99 0.09
CA VAL A 94 -3.10 2.54 1.00
C VAL A 94 -2.62 1.36 1.83
N LEU A 95 -3.15 1.22 3.04
CA LEU A 95 -3.08 -0.03 3.78
C LEU A 95 -4.26 -0.90 3.36
N GLY A 96 -4.00 -2.16 3.04
CA GLY A 96 -5.05 -3.09 2.63
C GLY A 96 -4.58 -4.52 2.55
N ILE A 97 -5.53 -5.40 2.25
CA ILE A 97 -5.30 -6.83 2.01
C ILE A 97 -5.68 -7.18 0.59
N ARG A 98 -4.95 -8.12 0.00
CA ARG A 98 -5.34 -8.73 -1.27
C ARG A 98 -6.29 -9.88 -0.99
N GLU A 99 -7.49 -9.82 -1.53
CA GLU A 99 -8.48 -10.90 -1.46
C GLU A 99 -8.94 -11.21 -2.88
N GLY A 100 -8.57 -12.40 -3.38
CA GLY A 100 -8.75 -12.73 -4.80
C GLY A 100 -8.03 -11.74 -5.72
N ASP A 101 -8.78 -11.17 -6.66
CA ASP A 101 -8.33 -10.14 -7.62
C ASP A 101 -8.58 -8.70 -7.14
N ALA A 102 -9.04 -8.54 -5.89
CA ALA A 102 -9.30 -7.24 -5.28
C ALA A 102 -8.21 -6.83 -4.28
N LEU A 103 -7.90 -5.54 -4.25
CA LEU A 103 -7.23 -4.86 -3.14
C LEU A 103 -8.30 -4.18 -2.28
N LYS A 104 -8.54 -4.73 -1.09
CA LYS A 104 -9.44 -4.15 -0.09
C LYS A 104 -8.66 -3.18 0.80
N ALA A 105 -8.81 -1.89 0.55
CA ALA A 105 -8.12 -0.84 1.30
C ALA A 105 -8.89 -0.45 2.56
N THR A 106 -8.20 -0.43 3.70
CA THR A 106 -8.77 -0.10 5.01
C THR A 106 -8.30 1.25 5.53
N ASP A 107 -7.15 1.73 5.05
CA ASP A 107 -6.60 3.02 5.44
C ASP A 107 -5.84 3.71 4.28
N LEU A 108 -5.79 5.04 4.30
CA LEU A 108 -5.00 5.85 3.37
C LEU A 108 -3.67 6.22 4.01
N ASN A 109 -2.55 6.07 3.28
CA ASN A 109 -1.27 6.64 3.68
C ASN A 109 -0.97 7.94 2.93
N PHE A 110 -1.21 7.96 1.62
CA PHE A 110 -0.88 9.07 0.73
C PHE A 110 -1.69 9.00 -0.56
N ALA A 111 -2.14 10.14 -1.09
CA ALA A 111 -2.72 10.23 -2.43
C ALA A 111 -2.43 11.60 -3.06
N GLN A 112 -2.06 11.60 -4.34
CA GLN A 112 -1.87 12.82 -5.10
C GLN A 112 -2.35 12.66 -6.54
N THR A 113 -2.68 13.79 -7.16
CA THR A 113 -2.99 13.84 -8.59
C THR A 113 -1.72 13.76 -9.43
N ASP A 114 -1.78 13.07 -10.57
CA ASP A 114 -0.72 13.00 -11.59
C ASP A 114 0.66 12.54 -11.06
N GLY A 115 0.66 11.83 -9.92
CA GLY A 115 1.87 11.28 -9.34
C GLY A 115 2.47 10.19 -10.24
N ARG A 116 3.78 10.28 -10.46
CA ARG A 116 4.55 9.15 -11.00
C ARG A 116 4.64 8.07 -9.94
N CYS A 117 4.84 6.82 -10.36
CA CYS A 117 5.19 5.77 -9.42
C CYS A 117 6.44 6.14 -8.65
N GLN A 118 6.25 6.43 -7.37
CA GLN A 118 7.31 6.64 -6.39
C GLN A 118 7.47 5.37 -5.58
N MET A 119 8.70 5.07 -5.20
CA MET A 119 8.91 4.01 -4.22
C MET A 119 8.45 4.52 -2.87
N PRO A 120 7.66 3.73 -2.10
CA PRO A 120 7.61 3.95 -0.67
C PRO A 120 9.06 3.88 -0.15
N GLY A 121 9.33 4.52 0.97
CA GLY A 121 10.63 4.36 1.60
C GLY A 121 10.78 2.94 2.14
N GLY A 122 11.37 2.84 3.32
CA GLY A 122 11.63 1.54 3.90
C GLY A 122 12.54 1.69 5.09
N LYS A 123 13.43 0.72 5.32
CA LYS A 123 14.30 0.76 6.50
C LYS A 123 15.16 2.02 6.60
N ALA A 124 15.48 2.66 5.47
CA ALA A 124 16.27 3.88 5.43
C ALA A 124 15.49 5.15 5.83
N GLU A 125 14.18 5.15 5.66
CA GLU A 125 13.29 6.27 5.94
C GLU A 125 11.89 5.74 6.20
N VAL A 126 11.42 5.96 7.43
CA VAL A 126 10.18 5.36 7.95
C VAL A 126 9.02 6.35 7.98
N TRP A 127 9.32 7.65 8.04
CA TRP A 127 8.31 8.72 8.03
C TRP A 127 8.81 9.97 7.34
N ARG A 128 7.87 10.69 6.75
CA ARG A 128 8.02 12.06 6.30
C ARG A 128 6.91 12.91 6.91
N ALA A 129 7.21 14.19 7.11
CA ALA A 129 6.19 15.18 7.42
C ALA A 129 6.56 16.53 6.81
N SER A 130 5.56 17.38 6.56
CA SER A 130 5.77 18.72 6.01
C SER A 130 4.63 19.65 6.36
N GLY A 131 4.91 20.95 6.37
CA GLY A 131 3.89 21.98 6.48
C GLY A 131 4.31 23.25 5.72
N ASN A 132 3.34 24.10 5.45
CA ASN A 132 3.49 25.20 4.49
C ASN A 132 3.66 26.58 5.14
N GLU A 133 3.10 26.81 6.34
CA GLU A 133 3.12 28.11 7.00
C GLU A 133 3.47 27.96 8.50
N PRO A 134 4.74 28.19 8.91
CA PRO A 134 5.90 28.39 8.04
C PRO A 134 6.24 27.12 7.23
N ALA A 135 7.03 27.26 6.16
CA ALA A 135 7.46 26.12 5.37
C ALA A 135 8.50 25.27 6.12
N TRP A 136 8.22 23.97 6.26
CA TRP A 136 9.12 23.01 6.90
C TRP A 136 8.96 21.60 6.35
N VAL A 137 10.02 20.81 6.46
CA VAL A 137 10.02 19.38 6.13
C VAL A 137 10.76 18.58 7.19
N LEU A 138 10.31 17.35 7.39
CA LEU A 138 10.89 16.38 8.30
C LEU A 138 11.17 15.07 7.55
N ALA A 139 12.33 14.48 7.83
CA ALA A 139 12.67 13.12 7.44
C ALA A 139 13.02 12.31 8.70
N PHE A 140 12.31 11.21 8.92
CA PHE A 140 12.62 10.24 9.96
C PHE A 140 13.37 9.07 9.31
N GLY A 141 14.70 9.13 9.38
CA GLY A 141 15.59 8.09 8.85
C GLY A 141 15.89 6.98 9.85
N ALA A 142 16.70 6.02 9.40
CA ALA A 142 17.20 4.93 10.26
C ALA A 142 18.11 5.43 11.40
N GLU A 143 18.95 6.42 11.12
CA GLU A 143 19.99 6.90 12.03
C GLU A 143 19.68 8.27 12.63
N PHE A 144 18.96 9.12 11.87
CA PHE A 144 18.70 10.50 12.25
C PHE A 144 17.28 10.93 11.94
N VAL A 145 16.75 11.80 12.78
CA VAL A 145 15.57 12.60 12.50
C VAL A 145 16.02 14.02 12.19
N GLN A 146 15.64 14.51 11.01
CA GLN A 146 16.05 15.79 10.47
C GLN A 146 14.83 16.69 10.27
N VAL A 147 14.91 17.94 10.72
CA VAL A 147 13.88 18.96 10.49
C VAL A 147 14.52 20.19 9.86
N LYS A 148 14.05 20.55 8.67
CA LYS A 148 14.44 21.76 7.95
C LYS A 148 13.28 22.74 7.97
N ARG A 149 13.51 23.96 8.46
CA ARG A 149 12.56 25.08 8.46
C ARG A 149 13.15 26.19 7.60
N SER A 150 12.31 26.89 6.85
CA SER A 150 12.77 28.00 6.01
C SER A 150 13.52 29.06 6.83
N GLY A 151 14.74 29.41 6.40
CA GLY A 151 15.56 30.45 7.05
C GLY A 151 16.16 30.09 8.41
N GLN A 152 16.03 28.85 8.89
CA GLN A 152 16.54 28.41 10.19
C GLN A 152 17.59 27.30 10.03
N PRO A 153 18.52 27.15 10.99
CA PRO A 153 19.42 26.00 11.04
C PRO A 153 18.64 24.68 11.09
N GLU A 154 19.17 23.67 10.39
CA GLU A 154 18.65 22.31 10.44
C GLU A 154 18.79 21.72 11.85
N VAL A 155 17.75 21.03 12.30
CA VAL A 155 17.76 20.27 13.56
C VAL A 155 17.96 18.80 13.24
N VAL A 156 18.96 18.19 13.86
CA VAL A 156 19.34 16.79 13.63
C VAL A 156 19.52 16.10 14.97
N VAL A 157 18.64 15.15 15.27
CA VAL A 157 18.71 14.34 16.48
C VAL A 157 18.89 12.87 16.13
N PRO A 158 19.52 12.05 17.00
CA PRO A 158 19.62 10.62 16.78
C PRO A 158 18.23 10.00 16.68
N ALA A 159 18.03 9.11 15.71
CA ALA A 159 16.81 8.34 15.61
C ALA A 159 16.74 7.28 16.73
N ALA A 160 15.53 7.03 17.18
CA ALA A 160 15.18 5.92 18.06
C ALA A 160 13.82 5.39 17.63
N PRO A 161 13.44 4.16 18.01
CA PRO A 161 12.11 3.64 17.69
C PRO A 161 11.00 4.60 18.12
N LEU A 162 10.02 4.83 17.25
CA LEU A 162 8.83 5.58 17.62
C LEU A 162 8.00 4.79 18.63
N THR A 163 7.37 5.49 19.56
CA THR A 163 6.31 4.91 20.38
C THR A 163 5.03 4.86 19.54
N LEU A 164 4.55 3.65 19.28
CA LEU A 164 3.36 3.40 18.45
C LEU A 164 2.18 2.99 19.34
N ALA A 165 1.04 3.65 19.10
CA ALA A 165 -0.26 3.29 19.65
C ALA A 165 -1.31 3.29 18.52
N PRO A 166 -2.51 2.71 18.71
CA PRO A 166 -3.55 2.77 17.69
C PRO A 166 -3.83 4.21 17.24
N GLY A 167 -3.55 4.50 15.97
CA GLY A 167 -3.75 5.81 15.36
C GLY A 167 -2.79 6.92 15.84
N LEU A 168 -1.69 6.58 16.52
CA LEU A 168 -0.75 7.55 17.08
C LEU A 168 0.70 7.06 16.98
N ALA A 169 1.59 7.90 16.46
CA ALA A 169 3.04 7.70 16.53
C ALA A 169 3.70 8.90 17.20
N THR A 170 4.54 8.66 18.20
CA THR A 170 5.27 9.73 18.91
C THR A 170 6.76 9.45 19.00
N PHE A 171 7.53 10.51 19.14
CA PHE A 171 8.98 10.47 19.30
C PHE A 171 9.44 11.72 20.03
N SER A 172 10.46 11.60 20.87
CA SER A 172 11.12 12.75 21.48
C SER A 172 12.61 12.46 21.64
N ALA A 173 13.45 13.46 21.35
CA ALA A 173 14.89 13.37 21.54
C ALA A 173 15.50 14.75 21.78
N SER A 174 16.67 14.76 22.41
CA SER A 174 17.45 15.97 22.68
C SER A 174 18.92 15.74 22.35
N LYS A 175 19.57 16.71 21.69
CA LYS A 175 21.01 16.71 21.39
C LYS A 175 21.53 18.15 21.31
N ASP A 176 22.65 18.46 21.97
CA ASP A 176 23.34 19.76 21.87
C ASP A 176 22.39 20.97 21.97
N SER A 177 21.54 20.98 23.02
CA SER A 177 20.48 21.97 23.27
C SER A 177 19.32 22.00 22.28
N GLN A 178 19.32 21.15 21.24
CA GLN A 178 18.17 20.93 20.37
C GLN A 178 17.21 19.94 21.04
N ASN A 179 15.93 20.29 21.13
CA ASN A 179 14.85 19.43 21.60
C ASN A 179 13.85 19.23 20.46
N LEU A 180 13.55 17.98 20.14
CA LEU A 180 12.59 17.59 19.13
C LEU A 180 11.52 16.70 19.77
N SER A 181 10.25 17.01 19.52
CA SER A 181 9.12 16.13 19.81
C SER A 181 8.19 16.02 18.61
N LEU A 182 7.76 14.81 18.29
CA LEU A 182 6.88 14.48 17.18
C LEU A 182 5.61 13.83 17.72
N ARG A 183 4.49 14.22 17.13
CA ARG A 183 3.20 13.57 17.30
C ARG A 183 2.52 13.48 15.94
N PHE A 184 2.36 12.25 15.44
CA PHE A 184 1.60 11.96 14.22
C PHE A 184 0.30 11.26 14.61
N GLU A 185 -0.84 11.79 14.17
CA GLU A 185 -2.17 11.24 14.46
C GLU A 185 -2.83 10.77 13.17
N ARG A 186 -3.47 9.59 13.21
CA ARG A 186 -4.17 8.99 12.07
C ARG A 186 -5.44 9.78 11.81
N LYS A 187 -5.27 10.84 11.03
CA LYS A 187 -6.30 11.78 10.62
C LYS A 187 -5.88 12.31 9.27
N LEU A 188 -6.83 12.31 8.34
CA LEU A 188 -6.59 12.87 7.01
C LEU A 188 -6.09 14.30 7.10
N CYS A 189 -5.04 14.59 6.35
CA CYS A 189 -4.42 15.90 6.26
C CYS A 189 -4.33 16.28 4.79
N HIS A 190 -4.89 17.45 4.45
CA HIS A 190 -4.95 17.93 3.07
C HIS A 190 -3.91 19.03 2.89
N ASP A 191 -3.04 18.87 1.91
CA ASP A 191 -2.26 19.98 1.35
C ASP A 191 -2.96 20.45 0.08
N THR A 192 -3.73 21.53 0.23
CA THR A 192 -4.52 22.10 -0.87
C THR A 192 -3.66 22.82 -1.90
N MET A 193 -2.46 23.27 -1.54
CA MET A 193 -1.54 23.90 -2.49
C MET A 193 -0.90 22.87 -3.42
N ALA A 194 -0.54 21.70 -2.87
CA ALA A 194 0.04 20.60 -3.64
C ALA A 194 -1.02 19.65 -4.25
N ASN A 195 -2.30 19.80 -3.87
CA ASN A 195 -3.38 18.87 -4.20
C ASN A 195 -3.03 17.40 -3.82
N VAL A 196 -2.62 17.25 -2.56
CA VAL A 196 -2.19 15.99 -1.94
C VAL A 196 -3.01 15.74 -0.68
N VAL A 197 -3.34 14.48 -0.43
CA VAL A 197 -3.94 14.03 0.83
C VAL A 197 -3.04 13.01 1.50
N PHE A 198 -2.78 13.22 2.78
CA PHE A 198 -1.95 12.38 3.62
C PHE A 198 -2.81 11.67 4.67
N GLY A 199 -2.40 10.46 5.05
CA GLY A 199 -3.08 9.65 6.06
C GLY A 199 -2.95 10.17 7.49
N TRP A 200 -2.01 11.08 7.74
CA TRP A 200 -1.69 11.55 9.08
C TRP A 200 -1.56 13.06 9.17
N THR A 201 -1.98 13.62 10.31
CA THR A 201 -1.62 14.98 10.72
C THR A 201 -0.34 14.95 11.54
N ALA A 202 0.48 15.98 11.40
CA ALA A 202 1.74 16.14 12.10
C ALA A 202 1.73 17.34 13.04
N ARG A 203 2.20 17.13 14.28
CA ARG A 203 2.66 18.17 15.19
C ARG A 203 4.11 17.92 15.53
N VAL A 204 4.97 18.89 15.21
CA VAL A 204 6.42 18.82 15.40
C VAL A 204 6.85 19.99 16.28
N THR A 205 7.34 19.72 17.48
CA THR A 205 7.86 20.74 18.38
C THR A 205 9.38 20.76 18.32
N VAL A 206 9.95 21.89 17.89
CA VAL A 206 11.39 22.13 17.78
C VAL A 206 11.77 23.26 18.73
N ASN A 207 12.56 22.97 19.77
CA ASN A 207 13.02 23.97 20.74
C ASN A 207 11.88 24.84 21.33
N GLY A 208 10.70 24.24 21.55
CA GLY A 208 9.50 24.93 22.06
C GLY A 208 8.60 25.54 20.98
N GLU A 209 9.06 25.69 19.74
CA GLU A 209 8.24 26.12 18.61
C GLU A 209 7.43 24.94 18.07
N THR A 210 6.12 25.11 17.90
CA THR A 210 5.24 24.05 17.37
C THR A 210 4.88 24.31 15.92
N LEU A 211 5.17 23.31 15.08
CA LEU A 211 4.87 23.27 13.67
C LEU A 211 3.74 22.26 13.42
N ASN A 212 2.73 22.67 12.66
CA ASN A 212 1.65 21.79 12.24
C ASN A 212 1.77 21.49 10.74
N GLY A 213 1.32 20.31 10.33
CA GLY A 213 1.40 19.88 8.94
C GLY A 213 0.82 18.48 8.74
N CYS A 214 1.26 17.83 7.66
CA CYS A 214 0.85 16.48 7.29
C CYS A 214 2.02 15.51 7.41
N ALA A 215 1.72 14.23 7.66
CA ALA A 215 2.70 13.16 7.72
C ALA A 215 2.24 11.94 6.92
N TRP A 216 3.19 11.12 6.50
CA TRP A 216 2.94 9.83 5.88
C TRP A 216 4.07 8.87 6.17
N GLN A 217 3.71 7.59 6.20
CA GLN A 217 4.66 6.51 6.37
C GLN A 217 5.45 6.33 5.08
N ARG A 218 6.70 5.92 5.21
CA ARG A 218 7.60 5.64 4.10
C ARG A 218 7.99 4.17 4.13
#